data_AF-A0A0A9DRA8-F1
#
_entry.id   AF-A0A0A9DRA8-F1
#
_cell.length_a   1.000
_cell.length_b   1.000
_cell.length_c   1.000
_cell.angle_alpha   90.00
_cell.angle_beta   90.00
_cell.angle_gamma   90.00
#
_symmetry.space_group_name_H-M   'P 1'
#
loop_
_entity.id
_entity.type
_entity.pdbx_description
1 polymer ?
#
loop_
_entity_poly.entity_id
_entity_poly.type
_entity_poly.pdbx_seq_one_letter_code
_entity_poly.pdbx_strand_id
1 'polypeptide(L)'
;MPRLASRTVAVAFATTMAAMVPFFGDMNALIGAFGFLPLDFAVPAVFYNLTFKPSKKGVVFWLNTTIAVVFSALAGIASIAAVRQIALDANTYKLFANV
;
A
#
# COMPACT_ATOMS: atom_id res chain seq x y z
N MET A 1 22.99 -14.73 23.29
CA MET A 1 21.96 -14.13 24.16
C MET A 1 21.40 -12.77 23.67
N PRO A 2 22.18 -11.74 23.28
CA PRO A 2 21.61 -10.41 22.97
C PRO A 2 20.69 -10.39 21.74
N ARG A 3 21.00 -11.21 20.72
CA ARG A 3 20.18 -11.37 19.51
C ARG A 3 18.81 -12.01 19.75
N LEU A 4 18.69 -12.88 20.76
CA LEU A 4 17.43 -13.55 21.07
C LEU A 4 16.52 -12.59 21.83
N ALA A 5 17.06 -11.93 22.85
CA ALA A 5 16.33 -10.92 23.62
C ALA A 5 15.82 -9.77 22.75
N SER A 6 16.66 -9.22 21.86
CA SER A 6 16.24 -8.13 20.97
C SER A 6 15.13 -8.54 20.00
N ARG A 7 15.21 -9.76 19.43
CA ARG A 7 14.18 -10.29 18.53
C ARG A 7 12.86 -10.55 19.26
N THR A 8 12.90 -11.14 20.45
CA THR A 8 11.69 -11.41 21.24
C THR A 8 11.02 -10.12 21.67
N VAL A 9 11.79 -9.10 22.11
CA VAL A 9 11.24 -7.78 22.45
C VAL A 9 10.62 -7.11 21.22
N ALA A 10 11.28 -7.16 20.06
CA ALA A 10 10.75 -6.59 18.83
C ALA A 10 9.44 -7.27 18.40
N VAL A 11 9.38 -8.60 18.45
CA VAL A 11 8.16 -9.36 18.12
C VAL A 11 7.05 -9.08 19.13
N ALA A 12 7.33 -9.12 20.44
CA ALA A 12 6.34 -8.84 21.47
C ALA A 12 5.75 -7.42 21.33
N PHE A 13 6.60 -6.43 21.03
CA PHE A 13 6.16 -5.06 20.76
C PHE A 13 5.27 -4.99 19.50
N ALA A 14 5.71 -5.58 18.40
CA ALA A 14 4.95 -5.61 17.16
C ALA A 14 3.59 -6.31 17.32
N THR A 15 3.54 -7.45 18.00
CA THR A 15 2.30 -8.19 18.28
C THR A 15 1.36 -7.41 19.20
N THR A 16 1.89 -6.69 20.20
CA THR A 16 1.08 -5.84 21.07
C THR A 16 0.47 -4.69 20.28
N MET A 17 1.26 -4.03 19.41
CA MET A 17 0.74 -2.97 18.54
C MET A 17 -0.30 -3.51 17.55
N ALA A 18 -0.07 -4.69 16.96
CA ALA A 18 -1.04 -5.33 16.07
C ALA A 18 -2.34 -5.69 16.79
N ALA A 19 -2.28 -6.16 18.04
CA ALA A 19 -3.47 -6.46 18.85
C ALA A 19 -4.22 -5.20 19.28
N MET A 20 -3.52 -4.07 19.46
CA MET A 20 -4.13 -2.78 19.78
C MET A 20 -4.74 -2.11 18.56
N VAL A 21 -4.29 -2.38 17.34
CA VAL A 21 -4.81 -1.75 16.12
C VAL A 21 -5.71 -2.72 15.36
N PRO A 22 -7.03 -2.75 15.59
CA PRO A 22 -7.95 -3.69 14.95
C PRO A 22 -8.09 -3.47 13.45
N PHE A 23 -7.66 -2.30 12.95
CA PHE A 23 -7.65 -1.90 11.55
C PHE A 23 -6.28 -2.11 10.87
N PHE A 24 -5.43 -3.02 11.35
CA PHE A 24 -4.16 -3.34 10.71
C PHE A 24 -4.34 -3.77 9.24
N GLY A 25 -5.45 -4.46 8.95
CA GLY A 25 -5.84 -4.79 7.58
C GLY A 25 -6.03 -3.55 6.70
N ASP A 26 -6.71 -2.53 7.21
CA ASP A 26 -6.96 -1.28 6.48
C ASP A 26 -5.71 -0.42 6.35
N MET A 27 -4.82 -0.45 7.35
CA MET A 27 -3.48 0.15 7.22
C MET A 27 -2.66 -0.52 6.13
N ASN A 28 -2.67 -1.85 6.08
CA ASN A 28 -1.98 -2.59 5.03
C ASN A 28 -2.59 -2.32 3.65
N ALA A 29 -3.92 -2.18 3.57
CA ALA A 29 -4.61 -1.78 2.35
C ALA A 29 -4.19 -0.37 1.90
N LEU A 30 -4.04 0.58 2.82
CA LEU A 30 -3.55 1.93 2.52
C LEU A 30 -2.11 1.89 1.99
N ILE A 31 -1.22 1.15 2.65
CA ILE A 31 0.19 1.00 2.22
C ILE A 31 0.25 0.36 0.83
N GLY A 32 -0.56 -0.67 0.58
CA GLY A 32 -0.65 -1.31 -0.72
C GLY A 32 -1.17 -0.38 -1.80
N ALA A 33 -2.26 0.34 -1.53
CA ALA A 33 -2.87 1.26 -2.47
C ALA A 33 -1.96 2.45 -2.83
N PHE A 34 -1.35 3.08 -1.83
CA PHE A 34 -0.53 4.27 -2.03
C PHE A 34 0.91 3.95 -2.46
N GLY A 35 1.49 2.89 -1.89
CA GLY A 35 2.89 2.53 -2.09
C GLY A 35 3.07 1.52 -3.21
N PHE A 36 2.60 0.29 -3.00
CA PHE A 36 2.91 -0.83 -3.89
C PHE A 36 2.24 -0.70 -5.26
N LEU A 37 0.97 -0.31 -5.30
CA LEU A 37 0.19 -0.25 -6.55
C LEU A 37 0.81 0.71 -7.60
N PRO A 38 1.19 1.95 -7.28
CA PRO A 38 1.89 2.79 -8.25
C PRO A 38 3.34 2.36 -8.47
N LEU A 39 4.05 1.89 -7.43
CA LEU A 39 5.46 1.51 -7.53
C LEU A 39 5.67 0.27 -8.42
N ASP A 40 4.78 -0.71 -8.36
CA ASP A 40 4.90 -1.97 -9.08
C ASP A 40 4.37 -1.87 -10.52
N PHE A 41 3.35 -1.04 -10.76
CA PHE A 41 2.68 -1.00 -12.07
C PHE A 41 2.90 0.31 -12.82
N ALA A 42 2.70 1.46 -12.18
CA ALA A 42 2.77 2.75 -12.87
C ALA A 42 4.21 3.18 -13.15
N VAL A 43 5.08 3.12 -12.13
CA VAL A 43 6.47 3.57 -12.23
C VAL A 43 7.27 2.80 -13.30
N PRO A 44 7.23 1.45 -13.37
CA PRO A 44 7.99 0.71 -14.38
C PRO A 44 7.49 0.99 -15.79
N ALA A 45 6.17 1.12 -15.98
CA ALA A 45 5.58 1.44 -17.27
C ALA A 45 5.99 2.84 -17.77
N VAL A 46 6.03 3.84 -16.87
CA VAL A 46 6.53 5.19 -17.18
C VAL A 46 8.03 5.14 -17.49
N PHE A 47 8.82 4.48 -16.65
CA PHE A 47 10.27 4.37 -16.85
C PHE A 47 10.64 3.65 -18.14
N TYR A 48 9.91 2.62 -18.53
CA TYR A 48 10.09 1.98 -19.82
C TYR A 48 9.92 2.99 -20.97
N ASN A 49 8.83 3.75 -20.96
CA ASN A 49 8.56 4.73 -22.00
C ASN A 49 9.61 5.86 -22.04
N LEU A 50 10.13 6.28 -20.89
CA LEU A 50 11.19 7.29 -20.80
C LEU A 50 12.56 6.78 -21.27
N THR A 51 12.89 5.53 -20.95
CA THR A 51 14.20 4.92 -21.21
C THR A 51 14.33 4.48 -22.66
N PHE A 52 13.37 3.69 -23.14
CA PHE A 52 13.43 3.09 -24.48
C PHE A 52 12.81 3.96 -25.56
N LYS A 53 12.05 5.00 -25.18
CA LYS A 53 11.39 5.96 -26.09
C LYS A 53 10.72 5.25 -27.29
N PRO A 54 9.85 4.26 -27.04
CA PRO A 54 9.17 3.56 -28.12
C PRO A 54 8.36 4.55 -28.97
N SER A 55 8.13 4.21 -30.24
CA SER A 55 7.34 5.05 -31.14
C SER A 55 5.98 5.38 -30.51
N LYS A 56 5.60 6.67 -30.52
CA LYS A 56 4.33 7.15 -29.94
C LYS A 56 3.09 6.57 -30.63
N LYS A 57 3.24 6.00 -31.82
CA LYS A 57 2.19 5.28 -32.57
C LYS A 57 2.22 3.77 -32.31
N GLY A 58 3.23 3.28 -31.60
CA GLY A 58 3.42 1.87 -31.31
C GLY A 58 2.51 1.39 -30.19
N VAL A 59 2.07 0.13 -30.29
CA VAL A 59 1.21 -0.53 -29.30
C VAL A 59 1.86 -0.53 -27.90
N VAL A 60 3.18 -0.72 -27.83
CA VAL A 60 3.93 -0.75 -26.55
C VAL A 60 3.84 0.58 -25.79
N PHE A 61 3.94 1.72 -26.50
CA PHE A 61 3.85 3.04 -25.87
C PHE A 61 2.46 3.26 -25.26
N TRP A 62 1.41 2.93 -26.00
CA TRP A 62 0.03 3.05 -25.54
C TRP A 62 -0.28 2.09 -24.39
N LEU A 63 0.15 0.82 -24.49
CA LEU A 63 -0.04 -0.16 -23.42
C LEU A 63 0.58 0.32 -22.11
N ASN A 64 1.85 0.73 -22.12
CA ASN A 64 2.54 1.24 -20.94
C ASN A 64 1.88 2.52 -20.40
N THR A 65 1.44 3.42 -21.29
CA THR A 65 0.76 4.65 -20.89
C THR A 65 -0.59 4.32 -20.24
N THR A 66 -1.36 3.37 -20.78
CA THR A 66 -2.62 2.92 -20.19
C THR A 66 -2.40 2.27 -18.82
N ILE A 67 -1.39 1.40 -18.67
CA ILE A 67 -1.03 0.82 -17.37
C ILE A 67 -0.71 1.93 -16.38
N ALA A 68 0.14 2.89 -16.76
CA ALA A 68 0.51 4.00 -15.89
C ALA A 68 -0.70 4.82 -15.43
N VAL A 69 -1.60 5.18 -16.35
CA VAL A 69 -2.79 5.99 -16.04
C VAL A 69 -3.79 5.20 -15.17
N VAL A 70 -4.11 3.97 -15.53
CA VAL A 70 -5.12 3.15 -14.83
C VAL A 70 -4.65 2.83 -13.41
N PHE A 71 -3.42 2.36 -13.24
CA PHE A 71 -2.90 2.00 -11.91
C PHE A 71 -2.65 3.23 -11.04
N SER A 72 -2.30 4.38 -11.61
CA SER A 72 -2.21 5.63 -10.83
C SER A 72 -3.58 6.11 -10.35
N ALA A 73 -4.60 6.05 -11.22
CA ALA A 73 -5.97 6.39 -10.83
C ALA A 73 -6.51 5.42 -9.77
N LEU A 74 -6.27 4.11 -9.95
CA LEU A 74 -6.67 3.08 -9.00
C LEU A 74 -5.97 3.26 -7.65
N ALA A 75 -4.67 3.59 -7.64
CA ALA A 75 -3.93 3.91 -6.42
C ALA A 75 -4.60 5.05 -5.66
N GLY A 76 -4.92 6.16 -6.34
CA GLY A 76 -5.60 7.30 -5.71
C GLY A 76 -6.95 6.94 -5.11
N ILE A 77 -7.82 6.25 -5.88
CA ILE A 77 -9.14 5.84 -5.42
C ILE A 77 -9.03 4.87 -4.22
N ALA A 78 -8.14 3.88 -4.33
CA ALA A 78 -7.93 2.88 -3.29
C ALA A 78 -7.34 3.49 -2.01
N SER A 79 -6.44 4.47 -2.12
CA SER A 79 -5.91 5.21 -0.96
C SER A 79 -7.01 5.99 -0.25
N ILE A 80 -7.87 6.71 -0.98
CA ILE A 80 -8.99 7.45 -0.40
C ILE A 80 -9.97 6.48 0.29
N ALA A 81 -10.28 5.36 -0.35
CA ALA A 81 -11.15 4.33 0.20
C ALA A 81 -10.57 3.73 1.50
N ALA A 82 -9.27 3.39 1.52
CA ALA A 82 -8.60 2.86 2.69
C ALA A 82 -8.56 3.88 3.84
N VAL A 83 -8.27 5.16 3.57
CA VAL A 83 -8.33 6.22 4.59
C VAL A 83 -9.74 6.36 5.17
N ARG A 84 -10.77 6.31 4.32
CA ARG A 84 -12.17 6.36 4.78
C ARG A 84 -12.51 5.16 5.66
N GLN A 85 -12.06 3.96 5.29
CA GLN A 85 -12.25 2.73 6.05
C GLN A 85 -11.61 2.87 7.44
N ILE A 86 -10.34 3.26 7.50
CA ILE A 86 -9.60 3.53 8.75
C ILE A 86 -10.35 4.56 9.62
N ALA A 87 -10.85 5.65 9.03
CA ALA A 87 -11.56 6.67 9.78
C ALA A 87 -12.89 6.16 10.39
N LEU A 88 -13.62 5.29 9.67
CA LEU A 88 -14.85 4.69 10.18
C LEU A 88 -14.58 3.67 11.27
N ASP A 89 -13.57 2.82 11.08
CA ASP A 89 -13.19 1.80 12.05
C ASP A 89 -12.57 2.41 13.31
N ALA A 90 -11.85 3.53 13.17
CA ALA A 90 -11.35 4.32 14.30
C ALA A 90 -12.46 4.94 15.16
N ASN A 91 -13.64 5.24 14.61
CA ASN A 91 -14.77 5.78 15.38
C ASN A 91 -15.48 4.73 16.24
N THR A 92 -15.42 3.46 15.83
CA THR A 92 -16.02 2.33 16.57
C THR A 92 -14.97 1.64 17.45
N TYR A 93 -13.78 2.21 17.53
CA TYR A 93 -12.62 1.62 18.16
C TYR A 93 -12.76 1.55 19.69
N LYS A 94 -12.58 0.35 20.22
CA LYS A 94 -12.28 0.09 21.62
C LYS A 94 -10.87 -0.47 21.72
N LEU A 95 -10.11 -0.03 22.72
CA LEU A 95 -8.69 -0.37 22.91
C LEU A 95 -8.42 -1.89 22.98
N PHE A 96 -9.43 -2.66 23.37
CA PHE A 96 -9.44 -4.11 23.36
C PHE A 96 -10.77 -4.61 22.80
N ALA A 97 -10.73 -5.61 21.92
CA ALA A 97 -11.92 -6.15 21.25
C ALA A 97 -12.95 -6.80 22.18
N ASN A 98 -12.61 -7.01 23.47
CA ASN A 98 -13.43 -7.69 24.47
C ASN A 98 -13.35 -7.06 25.88
N VAL A 99 -13.26 -5.72 25.98
CA VAL A 99 -13.46 -4.99 27.26
C VAL A 99 -14.50 -3.89 27.09
#